data_AF-A0A5N1KWX2-F1
#
_entry.id   AF-A0A5N1KWX2-F1
#
_cell.length_a   1.000
_cell.length_b   1.000
_cell.length_c   1.000
_cell.angle_alpha   90.00
_cell.angle_beta   90.00
_cell.angle_gamma   90.00
#
_symmetry.space_group_name_H-M   'P 1'
#
loop_
_entity.id
_entity.type
_entity.pdbx_description
1 polymer ?
#
loop_
_entity_poly.entity_id
_entity_poly.type
_entity_poly.pdbx_seq_one_letter_code
_entity_poly.pdbx_strand_id
1 'polypeptide(L)'
;MSLELSSSASTAREIAAARQADYVAFLHRAPFVVDAVDFGFLPGFREDCGYQEAQYQNLSLPVGMLDNDFRNPDLERFVDRFFEYEPQVGVIGDVDEIDDVDAHVAAAREIQASYPEAELIVVPKSQAVIDAIPENLVLGYSRGYADRLAHEFSDPADWRGQRVHILGGSPPKQLDTIRQLTRPTLTDEPPADIVGVDWNGLHRGAQFGEFWTADGWDDSGRDADHVTVRKTVRHSLARVREFWRVHGIWPETTPQDEGLEVEYEGPSPADLEDAACTECGTNVWRTRRGPYVAEYDTGAICGYCSYECYFSHRHRNNLEEIAGEQSVYLPPA
;
A
#
# COMPACT_ATOMS: atom_id res chain seq x y z
N MET A 1 34.45 26.67 -2.91
CA MET A 1 34.28 26.41 -4.35
C MET A 1 33.41 25.19 -4.49
N SER A 2 32.12 25.35 -4.83
CA SER A 2 31.27 24.22 -5.21
C SER A 2 31.73 23.75 -6.59
N LEU A 3 32.22 22.53 -6.67
CA LEU A 3 32.33 21.81 -7.93
C LEU A 3 30.91 21.41 -8.33
N GLU A 4 30.25 22.24 -9.15
CA GLU A 4 29.07 21.79 -9.87
C GLU A 4 29.53 20.76 -10.89
N LEU A 5 29.28 19.49 -10.56
CA LEU A 5 29.41 18.37 -11.48
C LEU A 5 28.44 18.63 -12.63
N SER A 6 28.96 19.04 -13.78
CA SER A 6 28.22 19.12 -15.03
C SER A 6 27.79 17.71 -15.43
N SER A 7 26.63 17.24 -14.96
CA SER A 7 26.06 15.97 -15.41
C SER A 7 25.76 16.08 -16.90
N SER A 8 26.25 15.13 -17.70
CA SER A 8 25.84 15.04 -19.10
C SER A 8 24.31 14.81 -19.17
N ALA A 9 23.66 15.23 -20.25
CA ALA A 9 22.22 14.99 -20.44
C ALA A 9 21.84 13.50 -20.44
N SER A 10 22.80 12.59 -20.73
CA SER A 10 22.62 11.13 -20.62
C SER A 10 22.51 10.70 -19.17
N THR A 11 23.50 11.09 -18.34
CA THR A 11 23.56 10.75 -16.91
C THR A 11 22.34 11.27 -16.15
N ALA A 12 21.88 12.48 -16.48
CA ALA A 12 20.67 13.02 -15.85
C ALA A 12 19.41 12.21 -16.18
N ARG A 13 19.32 11.67 -17.41
CA ARG A 13 18.20 10.82 -17.84
C ARG A 13 18.26 9.44 -17.19
N GLU A 14 19.44 8.84 -17.12
CA GLU A 14 19.67 7.56 -16.45
C GLU A 14 19.29 7.64 -14.96
N ILE A 15 19.66 8.72 -14.28
CA ILE A 15 19.27 8.95 -12.88
C ILE A 15 17.77 9.18 -12.72
N ALA A 16 17.15 9.88 -13.67
CA ALA A 16 15.70 10.09 -13.62
C ALA A 16 14.94 8.77 -13.80
N ALA A 17 15.37 7.94 -14.75
CA ALA A 17 14.79 6.61 -14.97
C ALA A 17 14.95 5.72 -13.74
N ALA A 18 16.18 5.62 -13.19
CA ALA A 18 16.46 4.78 -12.02
C ALA A 18 15.77 5.24 -10.72
N ARG A 19 15.14 6.43 -10.70
CA ARG A 19 14.38 6.95 -9.56
C ARG A 19 12.88 6.73 -9.69
N GLN A 20 12.39 6.55 -10.91
CA GLN A 20 10.98 6.40 -11.17
C GLN A 20 10.62 4.97 -10.79
N ALA A 21 9.83 4.82 -9.74
CA ALA A 21 9.44 3.49 -9.26
C ALA A 21 8.45 2.86 -10.23
N ASP A 22 8.49 1.53 -10.31
CA ASP A 22 7.49 0.73 -11.04
C ASP A 22 6.18 0.69 -10.25
N TYR A 23 6.25 0.72 -8.91
CA TYR A 23 5.08 0.76 -8.04
C TYR A 23 5.32 1.50 -6.71
N VAL A 24 4.23 1.99 -6.12
CA VAL A 24 4.20 2.52 -4.74
C VAL A 24 3.13 1.75 -3.98
N ALA A 25 3.54 0.94 -3.01
CA ALA A 25 2.65 0.02 -2.34
C ALA A 25 2.06 0.58 -1.03
N PHE A 26 0.83 0.17 -0.73
CA PHE A 26 0.19 0.42 0.55
C PHE A 26 -0.48 -0.87 1.04
N LEU A 27 0.12 -1.47 2.08
CA LEU A 27 -0.28 -2.78 2.57
C LEU A 27 -1.22 -2.61 3.76
N HIS A 28 -2.52 -2.73 3.48
CA HIS A 28 -3.56 -2.56 4.49
C HIS A 28 -4.84 -3.30 4.11
N ARG A 29 -5.73 -3.47 5.09
CA ARG A 29 -7.08 -4.02 4.91
C ARG A 29 -8.09 -2.94 4.49
N ALA A 30 -9.25 -3.38 4.01
CA ALA A 30 -10.44 -2.55 3.88
C ALA A 30 -10.77 -1.85 5.22
N PRO A 31 -11.28 -0.61 5.20
CA PRO A 31 -11.67 0.16 4.01
C PRO A 31 -10.51 0.94 3.33
N PHE A 32 -9.34 0.99 3.97
CA PHE A 32 -8.26 1.89 3.58
C PHE A 32 -7.61 1.53 2.24
N VAL A 33 -7.54 0.24 1.94
CA VAL A 33 -6.96 -0.25 0.68
C VAL A 33 -7.84 0.07 -0.53
N VAL A 34 -9.17 0.19 -0.36
CA VAL A 34 -10.07 0.69 -1.43
C VAL A 34 -9.65 2.10 -1.81
N ASP A 35 -9.46 2.97 -0.81
CA ASP A 35 -9.02 4.35 -1.05
C ASP A 35 -7.60 4.39 -1.66
N ALA A 36 -6.71 3.46 -1.28
CA ALA A 36 -5.35 3.38 -1.82
C ALA A 36 -5.34 2.99 -3.30
N VAL A 37 -6.16 1.99 -3.69
CA VAL A 37 -6.34 1.63 -5.10
C VAL A 37 -6.86 2.82 -5.87
N ASP A 38 -7.89 3.52 -5.40
CA ASP A 38 -8.42 4.73 -6.08
C ASP A 38 -7.37 5.82 -6.34
N PHE A 39 -6.33 5.89 -5.51
CA PHE A 39 -5.20 6.80 -5.71
C PHE A 39 -4.06 6.23 -6.58
N GLY A 40 -4.13 4.95 -6.95
CA GLY A 40 -3.15 4.25 -7.80
C GLY A 40 -2.01 3.61 -7.01
N PHE A 41 -2.18 3.33 -5.72
CA PHE A 41 -1.22 2.57 -4.93
C PHE A 41 -1.40 1.07 -5.18
N LEU A 42 -0.29 0.33 -5.25
CA LEU A 42 -0.32 -1.13 -5.32
C LEU A 42 -0.86 -1.68 -3.98
N PRO A 43 -2.04 -2.34 -3.99
CA PRO A 43 -2.63 -2.85 -2.77
C PRO A 43 -1.92 -4.13 -2.33
N GLY A 44 -1.94 -4.40 -1.03
CA GLY A 44 -1.32 -5.60 -0.52
C GLY A 44 -1.54 -5.81 0.96
N PHE A 45 -0.91 -6.84 1.51
CA PHE A 45 -0.92 -7.10 2.94
C PHE A 45 0.28 -7.95 3.35
N ARG A 46 0.46 -8.08 4.67
CA ARG A 46 1.45 -8.95 5.27
C ARG A 46 0.81 -10.29 5.64
N GLU A 47 1.46 -11.41 5.36
CA GLU A 47 0.85 -12.75 5.46
C GLU A 47 0.29 -13.15 6.85
N ASP A 48 0.76 -12.51 7.94
CA ASP A 48 0.23 -12.71 9.31
C ASP A 48 -1.10 -11.99 9.55
N CYS A 49 -1.52 -11.17 8.59
CA CYS A 49 -2.79 -10.48 8.60
C CYS A 49 -3.76 -11.20 7.65
N GLY A 50 -5.00 -11.44 8.09
CA GLY A 50 -6.08 -11.69 7.13
C GLY A 50 -6.20 -10.50 6.18
N TYR A 51 -6.38 -10.73 4.88
CA TYR A 51 -6.42 -9.59 3.94
C TYR A 51 -7.72 -8.77 4.08
N GLN A 52 -8.82 -9.46 4.31
CA GLN A 52 -10.14 -8.89 4.53
C GLN A 52 -10.70 -9.30 5.89
N GLU A 53 -11.41 -8.37 6.52
CA GLU A 53 -12.26 -8.69 7.66
C GLU A 53 -13.54 -9.37 7.15
N ALA A 54 -14.10 -10.30 7.93
CA ALA A 54 -15.30 -11.07 7.55
C ALA A 54 -16.57 -10.22 7.33
N GLN A 55 -16.50 -8.92 7.61
CA GLN A 55 -17.59 -7.96 7.50
C GLN A 55 -17.80 -7.36 6.09
N TYR A 56 -16.85 -7.50 5.16
CA TYR A 56 -16.96 -6.98 3.79
C TYR A 56 -17.13 -8.10 2.76
N GLN A 57 -18.29 -8.76 2.77
CA GLN A 57 -18.52 -9.97 1.97
C GLN A 57 -18.71 -9.70 0.48
N ASN A 58 -19.16 -8.49 0.12
CA ASN A 58 -19.45 -8.09 -1.26
C ASN A 58 -18.27 -7.38 -1.92
N LEU A 59 -17.10 -7.34 -1.26
CA LEU A 59 -15.90 -6.64 -1.70
C LEU A 59 -14.80 -7.66 -1.99
N SER A 60 -14.33 -7.71 -3.23
CA SER A 60 -13.11 -8.44 -3.60
C SER A 60 -11.98 -7.44 -3.84
N LEU A 61 -10.83 -7.67 -3.20
CA LEU A 61 -9.66 -6.81 -3.31
C LEU A 61 -8.53 -7.55 -4.03
N PRO A 62 -7.88 -6.92 -5.02
CA PRO A 62 -6.71 -7.51 -5.66
C PRO A 62 -5.49 -7.47 -4.73
N VAL A 63 -4.68 -8.52 -4.71
CA VAL A 63 -3.40 -8.55 -3.98
C VAL A 63 -2.27 -8.25 -4.95
N GLY A 64 -1.77 -7.02 -4.94
CA GLY A 64 -0.62 -6.62 -5.77
C GLY A 64 0.72 -6.92 -5.10
N MET A 65 0.81 -6.78 -3.77
CA MET A 65 2.02 -7.04 -2.98
C MET A 65 1.73 -7.90 -1.75
N LEU A 66 2.57 -8.92 -1.52
CA LEU A 66 2.56 -9.76 -0.33
C LEU A 66 3.87 -9.57 0.45
N ASP A 67 3.75 -9.22 1.73
CA ASP A 67 4.88 -9.04 2.65
C ASP A 67 4.98 -10.20 3.65
N ASN A 68 6.18 -10.58 4.05
CA ASN A 68 6.38 -11.70 4.99
C ASN A 68 6.12 -11.28 6.44
N ASP A 69 5.83 -12.24 7.31
CA ASP A 69 5.87 -11.98 8.75
C ASP A 69 7.32 -12.02 9.25
N PHE A 70 8.01 -10.88 9.19
CA PHE A 70 9.39 -10.79 9.69
C PHE A 70 9.54 -11.12 11.18
N ARG A 71 8.46 -11.12 11.98
CA ARG A 71 8.52 -11.50 13.40
C ARG A 71 8.45 -13.00 13.63
N ASN A 72 7.91 -13.73 12.67
CA ASN A 72 7.82 -15.18 12.68
C ASN A 72 8.07 -15.72 11.26
N PRO A 73 9.29 -15.53 10.72
CA PRO A 73 9.59 -15.81 9.32
C PRO A 73 9.46 -17.31 9.02
N ASP A 74 8.80 -17.62 7.92
CA ASP A 74 8.52 -18.99 7.47
C ASP A 74 8.42 -19.01 5.95
N LEU A 75 9.45 -19.56 5.28
CA LEU A 75 9.55 -19.55 3.83
C LEU A 75 8.51 -20.44 3.16
N GLU A 76 8.22 -21.63 3.73
CA GLU A 76 7.21 -22.54 3.17
C GLU A 76 5.84 -21.89 3.23
N ARG A 77 5.50 -21.28 4.38
CA ARG A 77 4.25 -20.54 4.53
C ARG A 77 4.17 -19.37 3.55
N PHE A 78 5.24 -18.60 3.39
CA PHE A 78 5.26 -17.47 2.45
C PHE A 78 5.00 -17.93 1.01
N VAL A 79 5.68 -19.00 0.58
CA VAL A 79 5.52 -19.57 -0.76
C VAL A 79 4.08 -20.07 -0.98
N ASP A 80 3.52 -20.80 -0.01
CA ASP A 80 2.12 -21.25 -0.06
C ASP A 80 1.15 -20.07 -0.20
N ARG A 81 1.36 -18.98 0.56
CA ARG A 81 0.55 -17.76 0.47
C ARG A 81 0.73 -17.05 -0.86
N PHE A 82 1.94 -17.03 -1.41
CA PHE A 82 2.17 -16.46 -2.74
C PHE A 82 1.36 -17.21 -3.79
N PHE A 83 1.33 -18.55 -3.76
CA PHE A 83 0.52 -19.34 -4.68
C PHE A 83 -1.00 -19.21 -4.46
N GLU A 84 -1.43 -18.92 -3.22
CA GLU A 84 -2.85 -18.68 -2.91
C GLU A 84 -3.36 -17.34 -3.45
N TYR A 85 -2.57 -16.29 -3.34
CA TYR A 85 -2.99 -14.92 -3.66
C TYR A 85 -2.46 -14.39 -5.00
N GLU A 86 -1.45 -15.05 -5.58
CA GLU A 86 -0.83 -14.74 -6.88
C GLU A 86 -0.44 -13.26 -7.05
N PRO A 87 0.28 -12.64 -6.10
CA PRO A 87 0.63 -11.22 -6.19
C PRO A 87 1.69 -10.95 -7.27
N GLN A 88 1.75 -9.70 -7.74
CA GLN A 88 2.82 -9.24 -8.65
C GLN A 88 4.16 -9.07 -7.93
N VAL A 89 4.13 -8.71 -6.64
CA VAL A 89 5.30 -8.41 -5.81
C VAL A 89 5.29 -9.27 -4.54
N GLY A 90 6.41 -9.88 -4.20
CA GLY A 90 6.57 -10.66 -2.97
C GLY A 90 7.84 -10.29 -2.19
N VAL A 91 7.71 -9.95 -0.91
CA VAL A 91 8.84 -9.81 0.01
C VAL A 91 9.10 -11.15 0.68
N ILE A 92 10.09 -11.90 0.21
CA ILE A 92 10.43 -13.25 0.70
C ILE A 92 10.81 -13.20 2.18
N GLY A 93 11.60 -12.19 2.57
CA GLY A 93 11.92 -11.91 3.96
C GLY A 93 13.35 -11.45 4.22
N ASP A 94 13.62 -11.30 5.52
CA ASP A 94 14.88 -10.86 6.08
C ASP A 94 15.93 -11.98 6.10
N VAL A 95 17.15 -11.66 5.64
CA VAL A 95 18.30 -12.58 5.64
C VAL A 95 19.44 -11.99 6.47
N ASP A 96 19.62 -12.54 7.67
CA ASP A 96 20.66 -12.10 8.61
C ASP A 96 22.04 -12.66 8.29
N GLU A 97 22.11 -13.96 8.00
CA GLU A 97 23.34 -14.72 7.81
C GLU A 97 23.48 -15.23 6.37
N ILE A 98 24.72 -15.32 5.89
CA ILE A 98 25.01 -15.75 4.51
C ILE A 98 24.55 -17.19 4.23
N ASP A 99 24.54 -18.05 5.24
CA ASP A 99 24.15 -19.46 5.11
C ASP A 99 22.65 -19.63 4.79
N ASP A 100 21.83 -18.60 5.05
CA ASP A 100 20.38 -18.62 4.80
C ASP A 100 20.01 -18.10 3.40
N VAL A 101 20.97 -17.53 2.64
CA VAL A 101 20.73 -16.96 1.31
C VAL A 101 20.19 -18.01 0.33
N ASP A 102 20.80 -19.20 0.30
CA ASP A 102 20.42 -20.26 -0.63
C ASP A 102 18.95 -20.69 -0.45
N ALA A 103 18.45 -20.69 0.79
CA ALA A 103 17.06 -21.03 1.08
C ALA A 103 16.08 -19.98 0.54
N HIS A 104 16.39 -18.69 0.74
CA HIS A 104 15.56 -17.58 0.24
C HIS A 104 15.58 -17.51 -1.29
N VAL A 105 16.75 -17.73 -1.91
CA VAL A 105 16.89 -17.81 -3.37
C VAL A 105 16.14 -19.02 -3.92
N ALA A 106 16.15 -20.17 -3.23
CA ALA A 106 15.37 -21.34 -3.63
C ALA A 106 13.86 -21.06 -3.59
N ALA A 107 13.35 -20.45 -2.52
CA ALA A 107 11.95 -20.02 -2.41
C ALA A 107 11.56 -19.04 -3.54
N ALA A 108 12.42 -18.06 -3.82
CA ALA A 108 12.18 -17.13 -4.92
C ALA A 108 12.12 -17.84 -6.29
N ARG A 109 13.02 -18.80 -6.52
CA ARG A 109 13.06 -19.58 -7.77
C ARG A 109 11.85 -20.50 -7.92
N GLU A 110 11.33 -21.04 -6.84
CA GLU A 110 10.11 -21.85 -6.85
C GLU A 110 8.92 -21.03 -7.34
N ILE A 111 8.75 -19.81 -6.82
CA ILE A 111 7.73 -18.88 -7.27
C ILE A 111 7.96 -18.50 -8.74
N GLN A 112 9.19 -18.12 -9.12
CA GLN A 112 9.53 -17.74 -10.49
C GLN A 112 9.33 -18.85 -11.53
N ALA A 113 9.37 -20.12 -11.11
CA ALA A 113 9.08 -21.24 -12.02
C ALA A 113 7.64 -21.22 -12.54
N SER A 114 6.71 -20.65 -11.77
CA SER A 114 5.30 -20.50 -12.15
C SER A 114 4.93 -19.07 -12.55
N TYR A 115 5.55 -18.08 -11.90
CA TYR A 115 5.33 -16.64 -12.09
C TYR A 115 6.65 -15.95 -12.46
N PRO A 116 7.16 -16.11 -13.69
CA PRO A 116 8.47 -15.59 -14.08
C PRO A 116 8.57 -14.06 -14.05
N GLU A 117 7.43 -13.36 -14.14
CA GLU A 117 7.35 -11.90 -14.10
C GLU A 117 7.18 -11.34 -12.67
N ALA A 118 7.14 -12.20 -11.64
CA ALA A 118 6.99 -11.74 -10.26
C ALA A 118 8.24 -11.00 -9.76
N GLU A 119 8.03 -9.84 -9.15
CA GLU A 119 9.06 -9.06 -8.46
C GLU A 119 9.29 -9.66 -7.06
N LEU A 120 10.40 -10.37 -6.87
CA LEU A 120 10.72 -11.01 -5.60
C LEU A 120 11.86 -10.30 -4.88
N ILE A 121 11.56 -9.87 -3.66
CA ILE A 121 12.42 -9.06 -2.81
C ILE A 121 13.02 -9.91 -1.70
N VAL A 122 14.33 -9.91 -1.59
CA VAL A 122 15.08 -10.49 -0.47
C VAL A 122 15.71 -9.36 0.33
N VAL A 123 15.59 -9.36 1.65
CA VAL A 123 15.95 -8.23 2.50
C VAL A 123 17.26 -8.52 3.26
N PRO A 124 18.43 -8.14 2.73
CA PRO A 124 19.69 -8.42 3.39
C PRO A 124 19.84 -7.62 4.70
N LYS A 125 20.53 -8.20 5.70
CA LYS A 125 20.92 -7.50 6.96
C LYS A 125 22.43 -7.43 7.19
N SER A 126 23.23 -7.80 6.20
CA SER A 126 24.69 -7.62 6.20
C SER A 126 25.24 -7.45 4.79
N GLN A 127 26.45 -6.87 4.67
CA GLN A 127 27.11 -6.72 3.38
C GLN A 127 27.39 -8.08 2.70
N ALA A 128 27.80 -9.08 3.48
CA ALA A 128 28.07 -10.42 2.95
C ALA A 128 26.82 -11.05 2.33
N VAL A 129 25.63 -10.73 2.85
CA VAL A 129 24.35 -11.18 2.29
C VAL A 129 24.00 -10.39 1.03
N ILE A 130 24.23 -9.07 0.99
CA ILE A 130 24.09 -8.27 -0.25
C ILE A 130 24.90 -8.91 -1.39
N ASP A 131 26.18 -9.20 -1.13
CA ASP A 131 27.10 -9.75 -2.14
C ASP A 131 26.74 -11.16 -2.61
N ALA A 132 25.98 -11.91 -1.80
CA ALA A 132 25.60 -13.30 -2.07
C ALA A 132 24.26 -13.45 -2.81
N ILE A 133 23.37 -12.45 -2.72
CA ILE A 133 22.07 -12.49 -3.41
C ILE A 133 22.29 -12.30 -4.93
N PRO A 134 21.70 -13.16 -5.78
CA PRO A 134 21.80 -13.00 -7.24
C PRO A 134 21.22 -11.67 -7.76
N GLU A 135 21.89 -11.06 -8.74
CA GLU A 135 21.50 -9.77 -9.36
C GLU A 135 20.10 -9.77 -10.00
N ASN A 136 19.50 -10.93 -10.25
CA ASN A 136 18.16 -11.05 -10.84
C ASN A 136 17.03 -10.97 -9.80
N LEU A 137 17.35 -10.85 -8.50
CA LEU A 137 16.40 -10.59 -7.43
C LEU A 137 16.48 -9.13 -6.99
N VAL A 138 15.37 -8.62 -6.45
CA VAL A 138 15.33 -7.27 -5.89
C VAL A 138 15.87 -7.29 -4.46
N LEU A 139 16.71 -6.31 -4.11
CA LEU A 139 17.18 -6.13 -2.75
C LEU A 139 16.25 -5.22 -1.95
N GLY A 140 15.82 -5.68 -0.77
CA GLY A 140 15.05 -4.89 0.18
C GLY A 140 15.95 -3.95 0.99
N TYR A 141 15.87 -2.65 0.75
CA TYR A 141 16.54 -1.64 1.57
C TYR A 141 15.68 -1.33 2.80
N SER A 142 16.03 -1.91 3.95
CA SER A 142 15.34 -1.65 5.22
C SER A 142 15.51 -0.21 5.69
N ARG A 143 14.44 0.59 5.63
CA ARG A 143 14.42 2.02 6.01
C ARG A 143 13.46 2.35 7.15
N GLY A 144 12.43 1.52 7.32
CA GLY A 144 11.35 1.66 8.30
C GLY A 144 11.61 1.02 9.67
N TYR A 145 10.60 0.34 10.20
CA TYR A 145 10.70 -0.40 11.46
C TYR A 145 11.23 -1.80 11.18
N ALA A 146 12.44 -2.08 11.65
CA ALA A 146 13.12 -3.37 11.51
C ALA A 146 14.13 -3.53 12.66
N ASP A 147 14.62 -4.76 12.86
CA ASP A 147 15.66 -5.05 13.87
C ASP A 147 17.02 -4.46 13.49
N ARG A 148 17.27 -4.32 12.19
CA ARG A 148 18.46 -3.67 11.63
C ARG A 148 18.12 -2.92 10.35
N LEU A 149 18.64 -1.71 10.21
CA LEU A 149 18.45 -0.83 9.05
C LEU A 149 19.65 -0.92 8.11
N ALA A 150 19.40 -0.76 6.81
CA ALA A 150 20.41 -0.93 5.76
C ALA A 150 21.68 -0.08 5.99
N HIS A 151 21.50 1.19 6.38
CA HIS A 151 22.61 2.12 6.65
C HIS A 151 23.46 1.78 7.89
N GLU A 152 23.07 0.78 8.69
CA GLU A 152 23.83 0.34 9.86
C GLU A 152 24.89 -0.72 9.51
N PHE A 153 24.85 -1.27 8.31
CA PHE A 153 25.75 -2.37 7.90
C PHE A 153 26.31 -2.26 6.48
N SER A 154 25.85 -1.29 5.70
CA SER A 154 26.26 -1.08 4.32
C SER A 154 26.43 0.41 4.03
N ASP A 155 27.25 0.71 3.03
CA ASP A 155 27.40 2.01 2.43
C ASP A 155 26.52 2.14 1.18
N PRO A 156 26.13 3.37 0.76
CA PRO A 156 25.35 3.56 -0.46
C PRO A 156 25.95 2.92 -1.72
N ALA A 157 27.28 2.74 -1.77
CA ALA A 157 27.99 2.11 -2.88
C ALA A 157 27.59 0.64 -3.08
N ASP A 158 27.26 -0.06 -2.00
CA ASP A 158 26.93 -1.49 -2.00
C ASP A 158 25.61 -1.81 -2.71
N TRP A 159 24.76 -0.79 -2.87
CA TRP A 159 23.43 -0.90 -3.49
C TRP A 159 23.41 -0.40 -4.94
N ARG A 160 24.51 0.18 -5.42
CA ARG A 160 24.57 0.80 -6.75
C ARG A 160 24.56 -0.26 -7.84
N GLY A 161 23.83 0.02 -8.92
CA GLY A 161 23.61 -0.95 -10.01
C GLY A 161 22.69 -2.11 -9.65
N GLN A 162 22.22 -2.20 -8.41
CA GLN A 162 21.23 -3.19 -7.97
C GLN A 162 19.81 -2.68 -8.17
N ARG A 163 18.86 -3.61 -8.29
CA ARG A 163 17.43 -3.33 -8.19
C ARG A 163 17.03 -3.28 -6.72
N VAL A 164 16.39 -2.21 -6.28
CA VAL A 164 16.17 -1.91 -4.87
C VAL A 164 14.71 -1.52 -4.60
N HIS A 165 14.09 -2.23 -3.66
CA HIS A 165 12.83 -1.82 -3.05
C HIS A 165 13.10 -1.18 -1.68
N ILE A 166 12.55 0.00 -1.40
CA ILE A 166 12.77 0.68 -0.10
C ILE A 166 11.65 0.35 0.87
N LEU A 167 11.99 -0.46 1.88
CA LEU A 167 11.05 -1.01 2.85
C LEU A 167 10.77 -0.02 3.99
N GLY A 168 9.55 0.52 3.99
CA GLY A 168 9.04 1.43 5.02
C GLY A 168 9.79 2.76 5.14
N GLY A 169 9.47 3.49 6.22
CA GLY A 169 9.96 4.86 6.44
C GLY A 169 9.09 5.91 5.76
N SER A 170 9.00 7.12 6.32
CA SER A 170 8.17 8.18 5.74
C SER A 170 8.72 8.69 4.40
N PRO A 171 7.90 9.32 3.55
CA PRO A 171 8.32 9.75 2.22
C PRO A 171 9.61 10.59 2.18
N PRO A 172 9.89 11.55 3.10
CA PRO A 172 11.16 12.27 3.08
C PRO A 172 12.36 11.39 3.45
N LYS A 173 12.17 10.42 4.35
CA LYS A 173 13.23 9.47 4.73
C LYS A 173 13.59 8.55 3.57
N GLN A 174 12.58 8.09 2.84
CA GLN A 174 12.74 7.31 1.62
C GLN A 174 13.36 8.15 0.50
N LEU A 175 12.89 9.38 0.28
CA LEU A 175 13.45 10.31 -0.71
C LEU A 175 14.93 10.61 -0.47
N ASP A 176 15.33 10.79 0.79
CA ASP A 176 16.74 10.96 1.15
C ASP A 176 17.56 9.73 0.76
N THR A 177 17.06 8.53 1.07
CA THR A 177 17.68 7.26 0.63
C THR A 177 17.76 7.17 -0.90
N ILE A 178 16.66 7.39 -1.63
CA ILE A 178 16.64 7.39 -3.10
C ILE A 178 17.70 8.34 -3.64
N ARG A 179 17.81 9.56 -3.11
CA ARG A 179 18.82 10.53 -3.53
C ARG A 179 20.24 10.03 -3.28
N GLN A 180 20.49 9.38 -2.14
CA GLN A 180 21.81 8.82 -1.83
C GLN A 180 22.20 7.68 -2.77
N LEU A 181 21.26 6.77 -3.06
CA LEU A 181 21.51 5.60 -3.90
C LEU A 181 21.62 5.93 -5.39
N THR A 182 21.02 7.04 -5.84
CA THR A 182 20.91 7.39 -7.26
C THR A 182 21.74 8.60 -7.68
N ARG A 183 22.27 9.40 -6.75
CA ARG A 183 23.08 10.58 -7.13
C ARG A 183 24.34 10.18 -7.92
N PRO A 184 24.89 11.08 -8.75
CA PRO A 184 26.18 10.84 -9.42
C PRO A 184 27.29 10.62 -8.40
N THR A 185 28.27 9.79 -8.75
CA THR A 185 29.48 9.54 -7.94
C THR A 185 30.74 9.98 -8.69
N LEU A 186 31.86 10.08 -7.98
CA LEU A 186 33.17 10.37 -8.58
C LEU A 186 33.73 9.19 -9.37
N THR A 187 33.25 7.98 -9.07
CA THR A 187 33.65 6.71 -9.70
C THR A 187 32.78 6.34 -10.90
N ASP A 188 31.78 7.17 -11.24
CA ASP A 188 30.83 6.94 -12.34
C ASP A 188 30.08 5.60 -12.21
N GLU A 189 29.88 5.14 -10.98
CA GLU A 189 29.07 3.96 -10.68
C GLU A 189 27.62 4.21 -11.12
N PRO A 190 26.92 3.21 -11.70
CA PRO A 190 25.52 3.37 -12.06
C PRO A 190 24.66 3.67 -10.82
N PRO A 191 23.55 4.43 -10.95
CA PRO A 191 22.60 4.57 -9.85
C PRO A 191 22.00 3.22 -9.47
N ALA A 192 21.54 3.06 -8.23
CA ALA A 192 20.61 1.97 -7.91
C ALA A 192 19.30 2.16 -8.69
N ASP A 193 18.71 1.07 -9.14
CA ASP A 193 17.41 1.05 -9.82
C ASP A 193 16.29 0.89 -8.78
N ILE A 194 15.55 1.96 -8.50
CA ILE A 194 14.51 1.97 -7.47
C ILE A 194 13.22 1.40 -8.06
N VAL A 195 12.94 0.12 -7.80
CA VAL A 195 11.76 -0.56 -8.36
C VAL A 195 10.48 -0.25 -7.60
N GLY A 196 10.56 -0.04 -6.29
CA GLY A 196 9.36 0.22 -5.49
C GLY A 196 9.64 0.77 -4.10
N VAL A 197 8.59 1.33 -3.51
CA VAL A 197 8.57 1.79 -2.11
C VAL A 197 7.24 1.45 -1.45
N ASP A 198 7.26 1.17 -0.15
CA ASP A 198 6.05 0.97 0.65
C ASP A 198 6.09 1.77 1.96
N TRP A 199 4.93 2.19 2.47
CA TRP A 199 4.85 2.75 3.82
C TRP A 199 3.44 2.75 4.42
N ASN A 200 3.25 1.98 5.49
CA ASN A 200 1.93 1.81 6.14
C ASN A 200 1.69 2.73 7.34
N GLY A 201 2.54 3.74 7.56
CA GLY A 201 2.48 4.61 8.75
C GLY A 201 1.25 5.53 8.83
N LEU A 202 0.53 5.71 7.72
CA LEU A 202 -0.61 6.62 7.61
C LEU A 202 -1.74 6.27 8.57
N HIS A 203 -2.12 4.99 8.65
CA HIS A 203 -3.22 4.56 9.51
C HIS A 203 -2.90 4.78 10.99
N ARG A 204 -1.66 4.47 11.42
CA ARG A 204 -1.23 4.70 12.81
C ARG A 204 -1.29 6.17 13.18
N GLY A 205 -0.90 7.08 12.28
CA GLY A 205 -1.03 8.52 12.50
C GLY A 205 -2.46 8.98 12.64
N ALA A 206 -3.31 8.51 11.73
CA ALA A 206 -4.72 8.87 11.70
C ALA A 206 -5.46 8.50 13.00
N GLN A 207 -5.05 7.43 13.69
CA GLN A 207 -5.57 7.07 15.02
C GLN A 207 -5.32 8.15 16.09
N PHE A 208 -4.33 9.00 15.90
CA PHE A 208 -4.01 10.12 16.77
C PHE A 208 -4.43 11.48 16.18
N GLY A 209 -5.24 11.49 15.11
CA GLY A 209 -5.61 12.73 14.41
C GLY A 209 -4.47 13.35 13.61
N GLU A 210 -3.38 12.61 13.36
CA GLU A 210 -2.23 13.07 12.59
C GLU A 210 -2.32 12.61 11.14
N PHE A 211 -1.84 13.44 10.21
CA PHE A 211 -1.85 13.12 8.79
C PHE A 211 -0.62 13.62 8.06
N TRP A 212 -0.39 13.03 6.89
CA TRP A 212 0.67 13.45 5.97
C TRP A 212 0.24 14.67 5.16
N THR A 213 1.12 15.66 5.06
CA THR A 213 1.00 16.83 4.17
C THR A 213 2.27 16.98 3.33
N ALA A 214 2.24 17.91 2.36
CA ALA A 214 3.43 18.20 1.56
C ALA A 214 4.60 18.76 2.40
N ASP A 215 4.30 19.45 3.51
CA ASP A 215 5.29 20.02 4.42
C ASP A 215 5.74 19.03 5.52
N GLY A 216 5.20 17.81 5.49
CA GLY A 216 5.49 16.76 6.46
C GLY A 216 4.27 16.39 7.31
N TRP A 217 4.55 15.90 8.52
CA TRP A 217 3.52 15.44 9.45
C TRP A 217 2.78 16.61 10.07
N ASP A 218 1.46 16.58 10.02
CA ASP A 218 0.55 17.57 10.59
C ASP A 218 -0.31 16.90 11.68
N ASP A 219 -0.39 17.52 12.84
CA ASP A 219 -1.12 17.05 14.01
C ASP A 219 -2.36 17.88 14.35
N SER A 220 -2.72 18.88 13.52
CA SER A 220 -3.88 19.75 13.71
C SER A 220 -5.22 19.02 13.68
N GLY A 221 -5.26 17.80 13.14
CA GLY A 221 -6.44 16.92 13.19
C GLY A 221 -6.72 16.38 14.59
N ARG A 222 -5.78 16.48 15.56
CA ARG A 222 -6.00 16.15 16.98
C ARG A 222 -7.14 16.94 17.60
N ASP A 223 -7.32 18.18 17.16
CA ASP A 223 -8.31 19.11 17.70
C ASP A 223 -9.59 19.19 16.83
N ALA A 224 -9.71 18.35 15.80
CA ALA A 224 -10.84 18.35 14.88
C ALA A 224 -11.86 17.25 15.24
N ASP A 225 -12.96 17.63 15.89
CA ASP A 225 -14.02 16.72 16.36
C ASP A 225 -14.75 15.89 15.27
N HIS A 226 -14.39 16.03 13.98
CA HIS A 226 -15.22 15.56 12.84
C HIS A 226 -14.45 14.86 11.71
N VAL A 227 -13.16 14.55 11.88
CA VAL A 227 -12.39 13.80 10.86
C VAL A 227 -12.26 12.35 11.32
N THR A 228 -12.86 11.43 10.56
CA THR A 228 -12.73 9.99 10.81
C THR A 228 -11.31 9.53 10.46
N VAL A 229 -10.87 8.42 11.07
CA VAL A 229 -9.57 7.80 10.75
C VAL A 229 -9.45 7.55 9.25
N ARG A 230 -10.52 7.06 8.59
CA ARG A 230 -10.54 6.82 7.15
C ARG A 230 -10.36 8.09 6.33
N LYS A 231 -11.06 9.20 6.62
CA LYS A 231 -10.83 10.50 5.96
C LYS A 231 -9.38 10.96 6.08
N THR A 232 -8.81 10.81 7.26
CA THR A 232 -7.42 11.21 7.56
C THR A 232 -6.42 10.36 6.76
N VAL A 233 -6.65 9.05 6.64
CA VAL A 233 -5.85 8.16 5.77
C VAL A 233 -6.02 8.52 4.31
N ARG A 234 -7.26 8.67 3.81
CA ARG A 234 -7.55 9.06 2.43
C ARG A 234 -6.89 10.39 2.06
N HIS A 235 -6.95 11.38 2.95
CA HIS A 235 -6.24 12.64 2.77
C HIS A 235 -4.73 12.42 2.65
N SER A 236 -4.16 11.63 3.55
CA SER A 236 -2.72 11.35 3.58
C SER A 236 -2.25 10.62 2.32
N LEU A 237 -3.01 9.64 1.82
CA LEU A 237 -2.71 8.91 0.58
C LEU A 237 -2.62 9.87 -0.62
N ALA A 238 -3.59 10.78 -0.76
CA ALA A 238 -3.55 11.80 -1.81
C ALA A 238 -2.30 12.69 -1.73
N ARG A 239 -1.87 13.04 -0.50
CA ARG A 239 -0.67 13.86 -0.27
C ARG A 239 0.62 13.10 -0.52
N VAL A 240 0.69 11.82 -0.17
CA VAL A 240 1.84 10.95 -0.48
C VAL A 240 1.98 10.78 -1.99
N ARG A 241 0.87 10.54 -2.71
CA ARG A 241 0.87 10.49 -4.17
C ARG A 241 1.43 11.77 -4.78
N GLU A 242 0.92 12.93 -4.37
CA GLU A 242 1.39 14.21 -4.89
C GLU A 242 2.88 14.44 -4.57
N PHE A 243 3.31 14.09 -3.37
CA PHE A 243 4.72 14.16 -2.98
C PHE A 243 5.61 13.38 -3.94
N TRP A 244 5.25 12.13 -4.27
CA TRP A 244 6.03 11.31 -5.21
C TRP A 244 5.99 11.83 -6.65
N ARG A 245 4.85 12.35 -7.10
CA ARG A 245 4.72 12.95 -8.44
C ARG A 245 5.62 14.17 -8.60
N VAL A 246 5.64 15.07 -7.63
CA VAL A 246 6.49 16.27 -7.64
C VAL A 246 7.98 15.91 -7.69
N HIS A 247 8.36 14.77 -7.11
CA HIS A 247 9.75 14.29 -7.11
C HIS A 247 10.10 13.39 -8.31
N GLY A 248 9.15 13.13 -9.21
CA GLY A 248 9.36 12.27 -10.38
C GLY A 248 9.59 10.79 -10.03
N ILE A 249 9.10 10.35 -8.88
CA ILE A 249 9.24 8.97 -8.38
C ILE A 249 7.97 8.16 -8.63
N TRP A 250 6.81 8.81 -8.69
CA TRP A 250 5.53 8.14 -8.89
C TRP A 250 5.51 7.34 -10.21
N PRO A 251 4.96 6.11 -10.22
CA PRO A 251 4.90 5.25 -11.41
C PRO A 251 4.18 5.87 -12.61
N GLU A 252 4.52 5.41 -13.82
CA GLU A 252 3.82 5.82 -15.05
C GLU A 252 2.45 5.16 -15.19
N THR A 253 2.35 3.90 -14.79
CA THR A 253 1.12 3.10 -14.77
C THR A 253 0.55 3.05 -13.37
N THR A 254 -0.74 2.73 -13.28
CA THR A 254 -1.42 2.43 -12.03
C THR A 254 -1.79 0.95 -11.99
N PRO A 255 -2.02 0.37 -10.80
CA PRO A 255 -2.50 -1.01 -10.68
C PRO A 255 -3.73 -1.31 -11.55
N GLN A 256 -4.63 -0.33 -11.73
CA GLN A 256 -5.80 -0.46 -12.58
C GLN A 256 -5.44 -0.54 -14.08
N ASP A 257 -4.39 0.14 -14.53
CA ASP A 257 -3.89 0.01 -15.90
C ASP A 257 -3.35 -1.41 -16.16
N GLU A 258 -2.98 -2.13 -15.10
CA GLU A 258 -2.47 -3.50 -15.10
C GLU A 258 -3.55 -4.55 -14.78
N GLY A 259 -4.81 -4.14 -14.63
CA GLY A 259 -5.96 -5.03 -14.42
C GLY A 259 -6.23 -5.40 -12.96
N LEU A 260 -5.58 -4.75 -11.99
CA LEU A 260 -5.92 -4.90 -10.57
C LEU A 260 -7.13 -4.00 -10.24
N GLU A 261 -8.32 -4.54 -10.45
CA GLU A 261 -9.59 -3.86 -10.16
C GLU A 261 -10.20 -4.31 -8.82
N VAL A 262 -10.80 -3.37 -8.11
CA VAL A 262 -11.65 -3.67 -6.94
C VAL A 262 -13.03 -4.05 -7.45
N GLU A 263 -13.48 -5.26 -7.13
CA GLU A 263 -14.85 -5.70 -7.46
C GLU A 263 -15.74 -5.48 -6.24
N TYR A 264 -16.85 -4.77 -6.44
CA TYR A 264 -17.80 -4.48 -5.37
C TYR A 264 -19.23 -4.54 -5.89
N GLU A 265 -20.04 -5.46 -5.34
CA GLU A 265 -21.42 -5.69 -5.78
C GLU A 265 -22.43 -4.69 -5.19
N GLY A 266 -22.03 -3.97 -4.14
CA GLY A 266 -22.92 -3.09 -3.38
C GLY A 266 -23.87 -3.86 -2.45
N PRO A 267 -24.60 -3.14 -1.58
CA PRO A 267 -25.65 -3.75 -0.78
C PRO A 267 -26.94 -3.88 -1.58
N SER A 268 -27.79 -4.81 -1.16
CA SER A 268 -29.11 -5.06 -1.71
C SER A 268 -30.17 -5.08 -0.61
N PRO A 269 -31.46 -4.95 -0.96
CA PRO A 269 -32.55 -5.15 0.01
C PRO A 269 -32.54 -6.54 0.69
N ALA A 270 -31.93 -7.55 0.09
CA ALA A 270 -31.84 -8.89 0.67
C ALA A 270 -30.85 -8.96 1.85
N ASP A 271 -29.92 -8.02 1.94
CA ASP A 271 -28.89 -7.96 2.98
C ASP A 271 -29.40 -7.32 4.28
N LEU A 272 -30.65 -6.85 4.30
CA LEU A 272 -31.26 -6.26 5.50
C LEU A 272 -31.68 -7.34 6.50
N GLU A 273 -31.06 -7.30 7.68
CA GLU A 273 -31.43 -8.17 8.81
C GLU A 273 -32.71 -7.71 9.54
N ASP A 274 -33.03 -6.41 9.49
CA ASP A 274 -34.21 -5.81 10.13
C ASP A 274 -35.07 -5.02 9.13
N ALA A 275 -36.37 -5.07 9.33
CA ALA A 275 -37.35 -4.26 8.62
C ALA A 275 -37.46 -2.82 9.15
N ALA A 276 -36.90 -2.50 10.32
CA ALA A 276 -36.93 -1.17 10.90
C ALA A 276 -35.93 -0.23 10.21
N CYS A 277 -36.40 0.97 9.87
CA CYS A 277 -35.55 2.07 9.39
C CYS A 277 -34.56 2.44 10.50
N THR A 278 -33.26 2.42 10.19
CA THR A 278 -32.20 2.70 11.16
C THR A 278 -32.35 4.08 11.83
N GLU A 279 -32.87 5.08 11.10
CA GLU A 279 -33.02 6.45 11.61
C GLU A 279 -34.29 6.66 12.46
N CYS A 280 -35.44 6.14 12.03
CA CYS A 280 -36.74 6.52 12.61
C CYS A 280 -37.60 5.34 13.07
N GLY A 281 -37.13 4.10 12.94
CA GLY A 281 -37.83 2.87 13.35
C GLY A 281 -39.04 2.48 12.49
N THR A 282 -39.38 3.26 11.47
CA THR A 282 -40.49 2.93 10.57
C THR A 282 -40.15 1.71 9.71
N ASN A 283 -41.12 0.85 9.44
CA ASN A 283 -40.90 -0.32 8.59
C ASN A 283 -40.55 0.10 7.14
N VAL A 284 -39.35 -0.26 6.67
CA VAL A 284 -38.79 0.15 5.36
C VAL A 284 -39.53 -0.43 4.17
N TRP A 285 -40.18 -1.58 4.34
CA TRP A 285 -40.95 -2.29 3.31
C TRP A 285 -42.36 -1.72 3.11
N ARG A 286 -42.82 -0.82 3.99
CA ARG A 286 -44.12 -0.14 3.85
C ARG A 286 -44.06 1.09 2.95
N THR A 287 -42.88 1.44 2.44
CA THR A 287 -42.68 2.54 1.51
C THR A 287 -43.10 2.10 0.09
N ARG A 288 -43.51 3.04 -0.77
CA ARG A 288 -43.93 2.71 -2.14
C ARG A 288 -42.80 2.18 -3.02
N ARG A 289 -41.57 2.59 -2.75
CA ARG A 289 -40.39 2.28 -3.57
C ARG A 289 -39.59 1.09 -3.04
N GLY A 290 -39.78 0.73 -1.77
CA GLY A 290 -38.90 -0.20 -1.06
C GLY A 290 -37.78 0.54 -0.30
N PRO A 291 -36.91 -0.20 0.41
CA PRO A 291 -35.85 0.38 1.22
C PRO A 291 -34.78 1.05 0.36
N TYR A 292 -34.18 2.11 0.91
CA TYR A 292 -32.81 2.48 0.59
C TYR A 292 -31.90 1.62 1.46
N VAL A 293 -30.79 1.13 0.91
CA VAL A 293 -29.82 0.33 1.67
C VAL A 293 -28.45 0.95 1.50
N ALA A 294 -27.70 1.10 2.59
CA ALA A 294 -26.34 1.60 2.54
C ALA A 294 -25.40 0.68 3.33
N GLU A 295 -24.20 0.45 2.80
CA GLU A 295 -23.08 -0.21 3.48
C GLU A 295 -22.00 0.82 3.83
N TYR A 296 -21.59 0.82 5.09
CA TYR A 296 -20.62 1.78 5.62
C TYR A 296 -19.23 1.19 5.80
N ASP A 297 -18.23 2.05 5.99
CA ASP A 297 -16.84 1.78 6.32
C ASP A 297 -16.61 1.07 7.66
N THR A 298 -17.70 0.80 8.38
CA THR A 298 -17.76 -0.05 9.58
C THR A 298 -18.18 -1.49 9.28
N GLY A 299 -18.56 -1.80 8.03
CA GLY A 299 -19.22 -3.05 7.63
C GLY A 299 -20.71 -3.10 7.94
N ALA A 300 -21.30 -2.04 8.51
CA ALA A 300 -22.71 -2.01 8.82
C ALA A 300 -23.55 -1.82 7.54
N ILE A 301 -24.50 -2.73 7.30
CA ILE A 301 -25.55 -2.60 6.28
C ILE A 301 -26.82 -2.09 6.96
N CYS A 302 -27.34 -0.96 6.48
CA CYS A 302 -28.47 -0.27 7.11
C CYS A 302 -29.60 0.02 6.11
N GLY A 303 -30.84 -0.13 6.58
CA GLY A 303 -32.04 0.11 5.80
C GLY A 303 -32.72 1.44 6.16
N TYR A 304 -33.16 2.19 5.15
CA TYR A 304 -33.84 3.47 5.34
C TYR A 304 -35.15 3.55 4.58
N CYS A 305 -36.15 4.18 5.20
CA CYS A 305 -37.46 4.41 4.56
C CYS A 305 -37.47 5.60 3.58
N SER A 306 -36.44 6.45 3.60
CA SER A 306 -36.31 7.60 2.71
C SER A 306 -34.85 8.02 2.57
N TYR A 307 -34.56 8.76 1.51
CA TYR A 307 -33.26 9.41 1.31
C TYR A 307 -32.91 10.37 2.47
N GLU A 308 -33.89 11.09 3.02
CA GLU A 308 -33.71 11.98 4.16
C GLU A 308 -33.27 11.24 5.43
N CYS A 309 -33.85 10.06 5.69
CA CYS A 309 -33.44 9.21 6.81
C CYS A 309 -32.00 8.70 6.64
N TYR A 310 -31.66 8.23 5.44
CA TYR A 310 -30.28 7.83 5.11
C TYR A 310 -29.30 8.98 5.34
N PHE A 311 -29.56 10.15 4.76
CA PHE A 311 -28.65 11.30 4.83
C PHE A 311 -28.50 11.82 6.26
N SER A 312 -29.61 11.89 7.02
CA SER A 312 -29.61 12.34 8.41
C SER A 312 -28.80 11.40 9.31
N HIS A 313 -29.00 10.09 9.17
CA HIS A 313 -28.27 9.09 9.94
C HIS A 313 -26.78 9.13 9.64
N ARG A 314 -26.41 9.12 8.35
CA ARG A 314 -25.03 9.21 7.88
C ARG A 314 -24.32 10.43 8.44
N HIS A 315 -24.92 11.60 8.31
CA HIS A 315 -24.31 12.86 8.74
C HIS A 315 -24.17 12.94 10.26
N ARG A 316 -25.21 12.56 11.00
CA ARG A 316 -25.20 12.59 12.47
C ARG A 316 -24.11 11.71 13.07
N ASN A 317 -23.84 10.56 12.44
CA ASN A 317 -22.91 9.56 12.95
C ASN A 317 -21.53 9.61 12.26
N ASN A 318 -21.28 10.59 11.39
CA ASN A 318 -20.03 10.71 10.63
C ASN A 318 -19.63 9.45 9.86
N LEU A 319 -20.61 8.71 9.31
CA LEU A 319 -20.36 7.48 8.58
C LEU A 319 -19.91 7.75 7.14
N GLU A 320 -19.07 6.89 6.60
CA GLU A 320 -18.65 6.90 5.21
C GLU A 320 -19.04 5.62 4.50
N GLU A 321 -19.44 5.73 3.24
CA GLU A 321 -19.69 4.59 2.36
C GLU A 321 -18.38 3.81 2.07
N ILE A 322 -18.44 2.47 2.02
CA ILE A 322 -17.25 1.64 1.75
C ILE A 322 -16.64 1.91 0.36
N ALA A 323 -17.47 2.10 -0.66
CA ALA A 323 -17.11 2.33 -2.06
C ALA A 323 -18.02 3.42 -2.71
N GLY A 324 -18.21 4.52 -1.98
CA GLY A 324 -18.94 5.69 -2.49
C GLY A 324 -20.39 5.38 -2.89
N GLU A 325 -20.80 5.83 -4.08
CA GLU A 325 -22.18 5.66 -4.55
C GLU A 325 -22.58 4.19 -4.77
N GLN A 326 -21.62 3.31 -5.08
CA GLN A 326 -21.88 1.87 -5.24
C GLN A 326 -22.36 1.23 -3.93
N SER A 327 -22.03 1.83 -2.78
CA SER A 327 -22.47 1.33 -1.47
C SER A 327 -23.88 1.74 -1.10
N VAL A 328 -24.64 2.36 -2.02
CA VAL A 328 -26.01 2.80 -1.75
C VAL A 328 -26.96 2.26 -2.80
N TYR A 329 -27.80 1.32 -2.39
CA TYR A 329 -28.96 0.90 -3.18
C TYR A 329 -30.05 1.96 -3.09
N LEU A 330 -30.36 2.56 -4.24
CA LEU A 330 -31.50 3.45 -4.42
C LEU A 330 -32.68 2.67 -5.02
N PRO A 331 -33.84 2.64 -4.34
CA PRO A 331 -34.98 1.91 -4.87
C PRO A 331 -35.51 2.58 -6.16
N PRO A 332 -36.06 1.81 -7.11
CA PRO A 332 -36.56 2.33 -8.39
C PRO A 332 -37.57 3.48 -8.23
N ALA A 333 -37.55 4.39 -9.21
CA ALA A 333 -38.36 5.61 -9.22
C ALA A 333 -39.88 5.36 -9.26
#